data_AF-A0A942DV79-F1
#
_entry.id   AF-A0A942DV79-F1
#
_cell.length_a   1.000
_cell.length_b   1.000
_cell.length_c   1.000
_cell.angle_alpha   90.00
_cell.angle_beta   90.00
_cell.angle_gamma   90.00
#
_symmetry.space_group_name_H-M   'P 1'
#
loop_
_entity.id
_entity.type
_entity.pdbx_description
1 polymer ?
#
loop_
_entity_poly.entity_id
_entity_poly.type
_entity_poly.pdbx_seq_one_letter_code
_entity_poly.pdbx_strand_id
1 'polypeptide(L)' 'MMLDAAHHKTILIRILKDIYTDTTIGQFLGFKGGTAAYLFYDLNRFSVDLDFDLLDETNF' A
#
# COMPACT_ATOMS: atom_id res chain seq x y z
N MET A 1 -14.99 -0.54 20.32
CA MET A 1 -15.31 -0.54 18.87
C MET A 1 -14.51 -1.65 18.22
N MET A 2 -15.14 -2.46 17.38
CA MET A 2 -14.45 -3.48 16.58
C MET A 2 -13.94 -2.84 15.29
N LEU A 3 -12.76 -3.23 14.83
CA LEU A 3 -12.21 -2.78 13.57
C LEU A 3 -13.05 -3.32 12.41
N ASP A 4 -13.59 -2.43 11.57
CA ASP A 4 -14.22 -2.81 10.31
C ASP A 4 -13.14 -3.05 9.26
N ALA A 5 -12.76 -4.32 9.08
CA ALA A 5 -11.72 -4.73 8.15
C ALA A 5 -12.06 -4.42 6.68
N ALA A 6 -13.34 -4.42 6.31
CA ALA A 6 -13.76 -4.13 4.94
C ALA A 6 -13.65 -2.63 4.65
N HIS A 7 -14.10 -1.79 5.58
CA HIS A 7 -13.92 -0.34 5.50
C HIS A 7 -12.44 0.04 5.48
N HIS A 8 -11.64 -0.56 6.36
CA HIS A 8 -10.20 -0.33 6.41
C HIS A 8 -9.50 -0.72 5.10
N LYS A 9 -9.79 -1.91 4.55
CA LYS A 9 -9.25 -2.35 3.25
C LYS A 9 -9.62 -1.38 2.13
N THR A 10 -10.84 -0.85 2.15
CA THR A 10 -11.30 0.14 1.16
C THR A 10 -10.47 1.42 1.24
N ILE A 11 -10.18 1.92 2.44
CA ILE A 11 -9.33 3.11 2.63
C ILE A 11 -7.90 2.84 2.15
N LEU A 12 -7.30 1.70 2.52
CA LEU A 12 -5.94 1.33 2.10
C LEU A 12 -5.80 1.31 0.58
N ILE A 13 -6.75 0.68 -0.12
CA ILE A 13 -6.72 0.60 -1.59
C ILE A 13 -6.89 2.00 -2.21
N ARG A 14 -7.69 2.88 -1.61
CA ARG A 14 -7.83 4.27 -2.10
C ARG A 14 -6.52 5.05 -1.95
N ILE A 15 -5.89 5.00 -0.78
CA ILE A 15 -4.57 5.64 -0.55
C ILE A 15 -3.53 5.09 -1.53
N LEU A 16 -3.45 3.77 -1.68
CA LEU A 16 -2.53 3.12 -2.60
C LEU A 16 -2.76 3.59 -4.05
N LYS A 17 -4.03 3.67 -4.47
CA LYS A 17 -4.40 4.18 -5.80
C LYS A 17 -3.97 5.64 -5.96
N ASP A 18 -4.27 6.49 -4.98
CA ASP A 18 -3.95 7.92 -5.04
C ASP A 18 -2.43 8.12 -5.20
N ILE A 19 -1.61 7.39 -4.44
CA ILE A 19 -0.13 7.39 -4.55
C ILE A 19 0.32 6.97 -5.96
N TYR A 20 -0.19 5.86 -6.50
CA TYR A 20 0.25 5.33 -7.80
C TYR A 20 -0.34 6.06 -9.01
N THR A 21 -1.40 6.83 -8.83
CA THR A 21 -1.92 7.73 -9.87
C THR A 21 -1.22 9.09 -9.90
N ASP A 22 -0.51 9.46 -8.84
CA ASP A 22 0.32 10.66 -8.82
C ASP A 22 1.64 10.40 -9.56
N THR A 23 1.75 10.92 -10.78
CA THR A 23 2.94 10.77 -11.63
C THR A 23 4.20 11.42 -11.04
N THR A 24 4.08 12.28 -10.03
CA THR A 24 5.22 12.95 -9.40
C THR A 24 5.85 12.12 -8.27
N ILE A 25 5.14 11.11 -7.75
CA ILE A 25 5.61 10.29 -6.61
C ILE A 25 5.58 8.80 -6.93
N GLY A 26 4.52 8.30 -7.58
CA GLY A 26 4.25 6.87 -7.75
C GLY A 26 5.34 6.10 -8.50
N GLN A 27 6.07 6.78 -9.41
CA GLN A 27 7.19 6.17 -10.15
C GLN A 27 8.41 5.87 -9.27
N PHE A 28 8.55 6.55 -8.14
CA PHE A 28 9.68 6.41 -7.24
C PHE A 28 9.42 5.42 -6.10
N LEU A 29 8.17 4.99 -5.87
CA LEU A 29 7.80 4.14 -4.73
C LEU A 29 7.49 2.69 -5.15
N GLY A 30 8.18 1.73 -4.54
CA GLY A 30 7.94 0.30 -4.68
C GLY A 30 7.10 -0.23 -3.51
N PHE A 31 5.86 -0.61 -3.75
CA PHE A 31 4.96 -1.15 -2.73
C PHE A 31 5.37 -2.56 -2.31
N LYS A 32 5.49 -2.79 -1.00
CA LYS A 32 5.97 -4.04 -0.41
C LYS A 32 5.25 -4.37 0.90
N GLY A 33 5.81 -5.35 1.62
CA GLY A 33 5.44 -5.64 3.00
C GLY A 33 4.20 -6.51 3.14
N GLY A 34 3.68 -6.54 4.37
CA GLY A 34 2.59 -7.45 4.76
C GLY A 34 1.28 -7.15 4.01
N THR A 35 1.01 -5.89 3.73
CA THR A 35 -0.22 -5.48 3.03
C THR A 35 -0.15 -5.78 1.54
N ALA A 36 1.02 -5.69 0.90
CA ALA A 36 1.19 -6.18 -0.48
C ALA A 36 0.94 -7.69 -0.56
N ALA A 37 1.49 -8.46 0.38
CA ALA A 37 1.23 -9.91 0.48
C ALA A 37 -0.26 -10.22 0.73
N TYR A 38 -0.93 -9.43 1.57
CA TYR A 38 -2.37 -9.55 1.84
C TYR A 38 -3.25 -9.21 0.64
N LEU A 39 -2.89 -8.21 -0.17
CA LEU A 39 -3.69 -7.79 -1.32
C LEU A 39 -3.48 -8.67 -2.56
N PHE A 40 -2.27 -9.20 -2.77
CA PHE A 40 -1.90 -9.84 -4.04
C PHE A 40 -1.50 -11.32 -3.92
N TYR A 41 -1.29 -11.85 -2.71
CA TYR A 41 -0.71 -13.18 -2.49
C TYR A 41 -1.40 -13.99 -1.36
N ASP A 42 -2.69 -13.75 -1.13
CA ASP A 42 -3.54 -14.51 -0.19
C ASP A 42 -2.95 -14.69 1.23
N LEU A 43 -2.24 -13.67 1.73
CA LEU A 43 -1.75 -13.71 3.11
C LEU A 43 -2.93 -13.86 4.08
N ASN A 44 -2.90 -14.92 4.89
CA ASN A 44 -4.00 -15.34 5.76
C ASN A 44 -4.18 -14.50 7.04
N ARG A 45 -3.55 -13.33 7.12
CA ARG A 45 -3.71 -12.38 8.23
C ARG A 45 -4.01 -11.00 7.69
N PHE A 46 -4.85 -10.29 8.44
CA PHE A 46 -5.13 -8.89 8.16
C PHE A 46 -3.86 -8.05 8.40
N SER A 47 -3.57 -7.14 7.47
CA SER A 47 -2.45 -6.21 7.53
C SER A 47 -2.99 -4.79 7.36
N VAL A 48 -2.45 -3.84 8.12
CA VAL A 48 -2.98 -2.48 8.22
C VAL A 48 -2.04 -1.40 7.68
N ASP A 49 -0.76 -1.71 7.53
CA ASP A 49 0.27 -0.73 7.19
C ASP A 49 0.55 -0.68 5.68
N LEU A 50 1.01 0.46 5.15
CA LEU A 50 1.52 0.54 3.78
C LEU A 50 3.04 0.74 3.83
N ASP A 51 3.78 -0.26 3.37
CA ASP A 51 5.24 -0.23 3.30
C ASP A 51 5.71 0.07 1.87
N PHE A 52 6.68 0.96 1.72
CA PHE A 52 7.26 1.32 0.43
C PHE A 52 8.79 1.35 0.52
N ASP A 53 9.45 0.87 -0.54
CA ASP A 53 10.86 1.17 -0.80
C ASP A 53 10.97 2.34 -1.78
N LEU A 54 12.02 3.14 -1.67
CA LEU A 54 12.38 4.11 -2.68
C LEU A 54 13.14 3.39 -3.80
N LEU A 55 12.60 3.40 -5.02
CA LEU A 55 13.16 2.69 -6.17
C LEU A 55 14.36 3.41 -6.78
N ASP A 56 14.43 4.73 -6.60
CA ASP A 56 15.53 5.56 -7.04
C ASP A 56 15.83 6.65 -6.01
N GLU A 57 16.84 6.38 -5.18
CA GLU A 57 17.28 7.29 -4.11
C GLU A 57 18.03 8.53 -4.64
N THR A 58 18.36 8.56 -5.94
CA THR A 58 19.19 9.63 -6.52
C THR A 58 18.38 10.79 -7.12
N ASN A 59 17.06 10.62 -7.23
CA ASN A 59 16.14 11.57 -7.88
C ASN A 59 15.18 12.28 -6.90
N PHE A 60 15.49 12.27 -5.59
CA PHE A 60 14.72 12.97 -4.55
C PHE A 60 15.45 14.21 -4.00
#